data_AF-A0A9D9VD80-F1
#
_entry.id   AF-A0A9D9VD80-F1
#
_cell.length_a   1.000
_cell.length_b   1.000
_cell.length_c   1.000
_cell.angle_alpha   90.00
_cell.angle_beta   90.00
_cell.angle_gamma   90.00
#
_symmetry.space_group_name_H-M   'P 1'
#
loop_
_entity.id
_entity.type
_entity.pdbx_description
1 polymer ?
#
loop_
_entity_poly.entity_id
_entity_poly.type
_entity_poly.pdbx_seq_one_letter_code
_entity_poly.pdbx_strand_id
1 'polypeptide(L)'
;VYVPIVTGNVNSKFIKDKLFDFIVFLQNDKFLRSQIEQIHVCPNMEIELVPRVGQHIIYLGQINGYEEKLERLLIFYEKGLSQTGWNQYTGISLKYKDQVVCTKKKQ
;
A
#
# COMPACT_ATOMS: atom_id res chain seq x y z
N VAL A 1 12.96 -13.72 -8.72
CA VAL A 1 11.58 -13.21 -8.84
C VAL A 1 11.11 -12.81 -7.45
N TYR A 2 10.63 -11.58 -7.25
CA TYR A 2 10.10 -11.15 -5.94
C TYR A 2 8.59 -11.13 -6.02
N VAL A 3 7.93 -11.96 -5.22
CA VAL A 3 6.46 -12.06 -5.18
C VAL A 3 6.01 -11.59 -3.80
N PRO A 4 5.12 -10.58 -3.71
CA PRO A 4 4.60 -10.14 -2.44
C PRO A 4 3.83 -11.26 -1.75
N ILE A 5 3.95 -11.34 -0.43
CA ILE A 5 3.22 -12.34 0.36
C ILE A 5 1.80 -11.82 0.59
N VAL A 6 0.81 -12.63 0.26
CA VAL A 6 -0.60 -12.33 0.55
C VAL A 6 -1.03 -13.03 1.83
N THR A 7 -1.64 -12.30 2.75
CA THR A 7 -2.09 -12.81 4.06
C THR A 7 -3.49 -12.30 4.40
N GLY A 8 -4.16 -12.93 5.36
CA GLY A 8 -5.44 -12.47 5.90
C GLY A 8 -6.65 -13.19 5.30
N ASN A 9 -7.80 -12.51 5.27
CA ASN A 9 -9.06 -13.08 4.79
C ASN A 9 -9.08 -13.11 3.26
N VAL A 10 -8.52 -14.18 2.69
CA VAL A 10 -8.49 -14.39 1.25
C VAL A 10 -9.17 -15.69 0.86
N ASN A 11 -10.02 -15.61 -0.16
CA ASN A 11 -10.61 -16.78 -0.82
C ASN A 11 -10.25 -16.77 -2.31
N SER A 12 -10.33 -17.94 -2.95
CA SER A 12 -9.91 -18.12 -4.35
C SER A 12 -10.64 -17.20 -5.34
N LYS A 13 -11.90 -16.84 -5.05
CA LYS A 13 -12.69 -15.94 -5.88
C LYS A 13 -12.17 -14.51 -5.79
N PHE A 14 -11.95 -14.00 -4.58
CA PHE A 14 -11.41 -12.65 -4.37
C PHE A 14 -10.01 -12.49 -4.98
N ILE A 15 -9.17 -13.53 -4.88
CA ILE A 15 -7.84 -13.52 -5.49
C ILE A 15 -7.95 -13.35 -7.01
N LYS A 16 -8.77 -14.17 -7.67
CA LYS A 16 -8.93 -14.13 -9.13
C LYS A 16 -9.60 -12.86 -9.63
N ASP A 17 -10.66 -12.42 -8.94
CA ASP A 17 -11.54 -11.36 -9.45
C ASP A 17 -11.01 -9.94 -9.16
N LYS A 18 -10.18 -9.78 -8.12
CA LYS A 18 -9.79 -8.45 -7.65
C LYS A 18 -8.29 -8.32 -7.38
N LEU A 19 -7.71 -9.29 -6.68
CA LEU A 19 -6.33 -9.15 -6.21
C LEU A 19 -5.29 -9.39 -7.31
N PHE A 20 -5.61 -10.24 -8.29
CA PHE A 20 -4.69 -10.59 -9.36
C PHE A 20 -4.25 -9.36 -10.17
N ASP A 21 -5.20 -8.56 -10.65
CA ASP A 21 -4.91 -7.34 -11.41
C ASP A 21 -4.08 -6.35 -10.60
N PHE A 22 -4.41 -6.20 -9.31
CA PHE A 22 -3.64 -5.35 -8.40
C PHE A 22 -2.19 -5.83 -8.22
N ILE A 23 -1.97 -7.14 -8.06
CA ILE A 23 -0.62 -7.71 -7.95
C ILE A 23 0.15 -7.51 -9.27
N VAL A 24 -0.49 -7.73 -10.41
CA VAL A 24 0.12 -7.50 -11.73
C VAL A 24 0.50 -6.02 -11.89
N PHE A 25 -0.37 -5.10 -11.49
CA PHE A 25 -0.08 -3.67 -11.49
C PHE A 25 1.17 -3.34 -10.64
N LEU A 26 1.22 -3.83 -9.40
CA LEU A 26 2.39 -3.63 -8.52
C LEU A 26 3.68 -4.21 -9.12
N GLN A 27 3.61 -5.35 -9.82
CA GLN A 27 4.76 -6.01 -10.41
C GLN A 27 5.29 -5.31 -11.68
N ASN A 28 4.40 -4.64 -12.40
CA ASN A 28 4.75 -3.89 -13.61
C ASN A 28 5.45 -2.56 -13.31
N ASP A 29 5.24 -2.00 -12.11
CA ASP A 29 5.96 -0.82 -11.64
C ASP A 29 7.23 -1.20 -10.88
N LYS A 30 8.39 -0.77 -11.37
CA LYS A 30 9.70 -1.12 -10.79
C LYS A 30 9.85 -0.64 -9.35
N PHE A 31 9.32 0.54 -9.02
CA PHE A 31 9.45 1.12 -7.70
C PHE A 31 8.52 0.41 -6.72
N LEU A 32 7.22 0.31 -7.04
CA LEU A 32 6.22 -0.35 -6.20
C LEU A 32 6.57 -1.81 -5.96
N ARG A 33 7.03 -2.53 -6.99
CA ARG A 33 7.53 -3.91 -6.87
C ARG A 33 8.67 -4.06 -5.87
N SER A 34 9.59 -3.10 -5.83
CA SER A 34 10.72 -3.12 -4.90
C SER A 34 10.33 -2.75 -3.48
N GLN A 35 9.26 -1.93 -3.37
CA GLN A 35 8.84 -1.29 -2.15
C GLN A 35 7.80 -2.10 -1.38
N ILE A 36 6.84 -2.78 -2.02
CA ILE A 36 5.76 -3.50 -1.33
C ILE A 36 6.15 -4.95 -1.05
N GLU A 37 6.22 -5.34 0.22
CA GLU A 37 6.59 -6.69 0.62
C GLU A 37 5.42 -7.63 0.91
N GLN A 38 4.41 -7.11 1.59
CA GLN A 38 3.26 -7.88 2.00
C GLN A 38 1.97 -7.13 1.67
N ILE A 39 0.98 -7.89 1.23
CA ILE A 39 -0.40 -7.46 1.02
C ILE A 39 -1.24 -8.20 2.06
N HIS A 40 -1.77 -7.47 3.03
CA HIS A 40 -2.65 -8.01 4.05
C HIS A 40 -4.09 -7.65 3.74
N VAL A 41 -4.96 -8.66 3.68
CA VAL A 41 -6.41 -8.50 3.46
C VAL A 41 -7.11 -8.61 4.80
N CYS A 42 -7.61 -7.49 5.29
CA CYS A 42 -8.31 -7.39 6.56
C CYS A 42 -9.68 -8.11 6.50
N PRO A 43 -10.27 -8.49 7.63
CA PRO A 43 -11.60 -9.14 7.67
C PRO A 43 -12.73 -8.34 7.02
N ASN A 44 -12.59 -7.02 6.94
CA ASN A 44 -13.52 -6.10 6.27
C ASN A 44 -13.23 -5.93 4.76
N MET A 45 -12.38 -6.78 4.18
CA MET A 45 -11.92 -6.74 2.78
C MET A 45 -11.12 -5.49 2.39
N GLU A 46 -10.65 -4.72 3.37
CA GLU A 46 -9.67 -3.66 3.12
C GLU A 46 -8.26 -4.24 2.99
N ILE A 47 -7.41 -3.51 2.29
CA ILE A 47 -6.03 -3.87 2.04
C ILE A 47 -5.09 -2.97 2.82
N GLU A 48 -4.12 -3.62 3.46
CA GLU A 48 -2.95 -3.01 4.07
C GLU A 48 -1.71 -3.48 3.33
N LEU A 49 -0.80 -2.56 3.04
CA LEU A 49 0.47 -2.87 2.39
C LEU A 49 1.60 -2.61 3.37
N VAL A 50 2.51 -3.57 3.47
CA VAL A 50 3.73 -3.45 4.26
C VAL A 50 4.88 -3.12 3.32
N PRO A 51 5.52 -1.96 3.47
CA PRO A 51 6.67 -1.59 2.66
C PRO A 51 7.97 -2.21 3.19
N ARG A 52 8.94 -2.41 2.29
CA ARG A 52 10.31 -2.84 2.57
C ARG A 52 11.10 -1.79 3.35
N VAL A 53 10.86 -0.51 3.04
CA VAL A 53 11.55 0.63 3.65
C VAL A 53 10.58 1.46 4.46
N GLY A 54 11.00 1.82 5.67
CA GLY A 54 10.21 2.57 6.64
C GLY A 54 9.57 1.65 7.70
N GLN A 55 9.06 2.28 8.76
CA GLN A 55 8.34 1.59 9.84
C GLN A 55 6.88 2.06 9.88
N HIS A 56 6.21 1.98 8.72
CA HIS A 56 4.82 2.39 8.56
C HIS A 56 4.00 1.33 7.82
N ILE A 57 2.71 1.31 8.10
CA ILE A 57 1.72 0.54 7.33
C ILE A 57 1.02 1.48 6.34
N ILE A 58 0.80 1.00 5.12
CA ILE A 58 0.04 1.75 4.11
C ILE A 58 -1.38 1.20 4.09
N TYR A 59 -2.36 2.00 4.50
CA TYR A 59 -3.77 1.64 4.47
C TYR A 59 -4.36 2.03 3.11
N LEU A 60 -4.43 1.08 2.18
CA LEU A 60 -5.05 1.28 0.86
C LEU A 60 -6.58 1.42 1.00
N GLY A 61 -7.17 0.70 1.96
CA GLY A 61 -8.62 0.57 2.11
C GLY A 61 -9.18 -0.43 1.11
N GLN A 62 -10.39 -0.15 0.61
CA GLN A 62 -10.97 -0.98 -0.46
C GLN A 62 -10.06 -0.98 -1.69
N ILE A 63 -9.98 -2.10 -2.39
CA ILE A 63 -9.07 -2.28 -3.54
C ILE A 63 -9.43 -1.40 -4.75
N ASN A 64 -10.66 -0.91 -4.84
CA ASN A 64 -11.10 -0.08 -5.96
C ASN A 64 -10.26 1.20 -6.10
N GLY A 65 -9.99 1.61 -7.34
CA GLY A 65 -9.21 2.82 -7.63
C GLY A 65 -7.78 2.76 -7.09
N TYR A 66 -7.17 1.56 -7.04
CA TYR A 66 -5.83 1.38 -6.52
C TYR A 66 -4.77 2.18 -7.30
N GLU A 67 -4.99 2.40 -8.61
CA GLU A 67 -4.07 3.15 -9.47
C GLU A 67 -3.90 4.60 -8.97
N GLU A 68 -5.01 5.34 -8.85
CA GLU A 68 -5.04 6.72 -8.35
C GLU A 68 -4.55 6.82 -6.88
N LYS A 69 -4.85 5.80 -6.06
CA LYS A 69 -4.34 5.74 -4.68
C LYS A 69 -2.83 5.60 -4.64
N LEU A 70 -2.28 4.69 -5.46
CA LEU A 70 -0.84 4.45 -5.51
C LEU A 70 -0.09 5.60 -6.18
N GLU A 71 -0.67 6.26 -7.18
CA GLU A 71 -0.09 7.49 -7.76
C GLU A 71 0.08 8.57 -6.69
N ARG A 72 -0.95 8.81 -5.87
CA ARG A 72 -0.86 9.77 -4.75
C ARG A 72 0.19 9.37 -3.72
N LEU A 73 0.33 8.07 -3.45
CA LEU A 73 1.39 7.55 -2.58
C LEU A 73 2.78 7.84 -3.15
N LEU A 74 2.99 7.64 -4.44
CA LEU A 74 4.28 7.92 -5.11
C LEU A 74 4.62 9.40 -5.04
N ILE A 75 3.66 10.28 -5.31
CA ILE A 75 3.84 11.74 -5.17
C ILE A 75 4.20 12.10 -3.73
N PHE A 76 3.55 11.47 -2.74
CA PHE A 76 3.86 11.70 -1.33
C PHE A 76 5.27 11.20 -0.95
N TYR A 77 5.73 10.08 -1.51
CA TYR A 77 7.09 9.60 -1.29
C TYR A 77 8.14 10.53 -1.89
N GLU A 78 7.90 11.01 -3.11
CA GLU A 78 8.82 11.91 -3.80
C GLU A 78 8.90 13.28 -3.11
N LYS A 79 7.75 13.88 -2.74
CA LYS A 79 7.70 15.27 -2.26
C LYS A 79 7.59 15.39 -0.74
N GLY A 80 6.90 14.48 -0.09
CA GLY A 80 6.66 14.50 1.36
C GLY A 80 7.80 13.86 2.14
N LEU A 81 8.07 12.58 1.88
CA LEU A 81 9.09 11.83 2.62
C LEU A 81 10.52 12.29 2.36
N SER A 82 10.79 12.89 1.20
CA SER A 82 12.10 13.53 0.92
C SER A 82 12.42 14.67 1.88
N GLN A 83 11.40 15.32 2.45
CA GLN A 83 11.58 16.42 3.41
C GLN A 83 11.53 15.95 4.87
N THR A 84 10.63 15.01 5.19
CA THR A 84 10.40 14.60 6.59
C THR A 84 11.21 13.37 7.01
N GLY A 85 11.57 12.50 6.05
CA GLY A 85 12.20 11.21 6.29
C GLY A 85 11.20 10.06 6.49
N TRP A 86 11.67 8.83 6.25
CA TRP A 86 10.86 7.60 6.18
C TRP A 86 10.31 7.08 7.52
N ASN A 87 10.90 7.46 8.65
CA ASN A 87 10.56 6.90 9.97
C ASN A 87 9.72 7.85 10.84
N GLN A 88 9.15 8.90 10.25
CA GLN A 88 8.33 9.89 10.98
C GLN A 88 6.89 9.42 11.22
N TYR A 89 6.40 8.49 10.39
CA TYR A 89 5.02 8.04 10.41
C TYR A 89 4.95 6.56 10.74
N THR A 90 3.89 6.16 11.43
CA THR A 90 3.55 4.75 11.69
C THR A 90 2.47 4.25 10.74
N GLY A 91 1.71 5.15 10.12
CA GLY A 91 0.62 4.83 9.21
C GLY A 91 0.46 5.86 8.11
N ILE A 92 0.21 5.41 6.90
CA ILE A 92 -0.11 6.25 5.73
C ILE A 92 -1.42 5.74 5.15
N SER A 93 -2.48 6.55 5.21
CA SER A 93 -3.81 6.19 4.72
C SER A 93 -4.13 6.83 3.38
N LEU A 94 -4.50 5.99 2.42
CA LEU A 94 -4.95 6.35 1.07
C LEU A 94 -6.47 6.20 0.91
N LYS A 95 -7.19 5.96 2.02
CA LYS A 95 -8.64 5.72 2.05
C LYS A 95 -9.45 6.95 1.63
N TYR A 96 -8.91 8.14 1.86
CA TYR A 96 -9.60 9.40 1.61
C TYR A 96 -9.33 9.85 0.17
N LYS A 97 -10.38 10.31 -0.51
CA LYS A 97 -10.25 10.86 -1.86
C LYS A 97 -9.37 12.12 -1.82
N ASP A 98 -8.48 12.26 -2.79
CA ASP A 98 -7.58 13.41 -2.99
C ASP A 98 -6.64 13.74 -1.81
N GLN A 99 -6.54 12.87 -0.79
CA GLN A 99 -5.74 13.11 0.41
C GLN A 99 -4.89 11.90 0.80
N VAL A 100 -3.72 12.19 1.39
CA VAL A 100 -2.86 11.21 2.07
C VAL A 100 -2.81 11.60 3.55
N VAL A 101 -3.37 10.75 4.41
CA VAL A 101 -3.45 11.03 5.85
C VAL A 101 -2.42 10.21 6.59
N CYS A 102 -1.48 10.87 7.28
CA CYS A 102 -0.40 10.18 7.98
C CYS A 102 -0.60 10.22 9.50
N THR A 103 -0.32 9.10 10.16
CA THR A 103 -0.24 9.01 11.61
C THR A 103 1.22 9.20 12.04
N LYS A 104 1.50 10.26 12.79
CA LYS A 104 2.85 10.53 13.31
C LYS A 104 3.23 9.51 14.39
N LYS A 105 4.50 9.09 14.36
CA LYS A 105 5.10 8.31 15.44
C LYS A 105 5.14 9.19 16.69
N LYS A 106 4.54 8.73 17.79
CA LYS A 106 4.72 9.39 19.10
C LYS A 106 6.14 9.10 19.58
N GLN A 107 6.83 10.17 19.98
CA GLN A 107 8.14 10.08 20.64
C GLN A 107 7.98 9.53 22.05
#